data_AF-A0A7S0EZU4-F1
#
_entry.id   AF-A0A7S0EZU4-F1
#
_cell.length_a   1.000
_cell.length_b   1.000
_cell.length_c   1.000
_cell.angle_alpha   90.00
_cell.angle_beta   90.00
_cell.angle_gamma   90.00
#
_symmetry.space_group_name_H-M   'P 1'
#
loop_
_entity.id
_entity.type
_entity.pdbx_description
1 polymer ?
#
loop_
_entity_poly.entity_id
_entity_poly.type
_entity_poly.pdbx_seq_one_letter_code
_entity_poly.pdbx_strand_id
1 'polypeptide(L)'
;ARKGQKAVFALYGIVPDARPDDYHLIRREVLALVGRINASFPGAVVFEEHSELSFEQRLVLWRVTDVLLCSSVREGLNLLPFEYLLAREHFPGGPGAIVVS
;
A
#
# COMPACT_ATOMS: atom_id res chain seq x y z
N ALA A 1 -1.57 -21.96 -0.85
CA ALA A 1 -2.63 -20.98 -0.53
C ALA A 1 -3.78 -21.70 0.18
N ARG A 2 -4.20 -21.23 1.36
CA ARG A 2 -5.38 -21.80 2.04
C ARG A 2 -6.62 -21.42 1.23
N LYS A 3 -7.37 -22.44 0.80
CA LYS A 3 -8.58 -22.30 -0.04
C LYS A 3 -9.63 -21.50 0.75
N GLY A 4 -9.90 -20.25 0.36
CA GLY A 4 -10.92 -19.40 0.98
C GLY A 4 -10.46 -18.04 1.52
N GLN A 5 -9.16 -17.70 1.49
CA GLN A 5 -8.72 -16.34 1.83
C GLN A 5 -8.97 -15.38 0.66
N LYS A 6 -9.79 -14.34 0.90
CA LYS A 6 -9.92 -13.19 0.01
C LYS A 6 -8.72 -12.28 0.28
N ALA A 7 -7.96 -11.95 -0.77
CA ALA A 7 -6.92 -10.93 -0.71
C ALA A 7 -7.53 -9.57 -1.08
N VAL A 8 -7.11 -8.53 -0.36
CA VAL A 8 -7.46 -7.14 -0.66
C VAL A 8 -6.17 -6.36 -0.76
N PHE A 9 -6.04 -5.54 -1.80
CA PHE A 9 -4.94 -4.62 -1.96
C PHE A 9 -5.36 -3.24 -1.47
N ALA A 10 -4.84 -2.83 -0.31
CA ALA A 10 -5.05 -1.51 0.25
C ALA A 10 -3.95 -0.56 -0.24
N LEU A 11 -4.34 0.48 -0.98
CA LEU A 11 -3.46 1.50 -1.53
C LEU A 11 -3.77 2.84 -0.85
N TYR A 12 -2.79 3.38 -0.12
CA TYR A 12 -2.88 4.68 0.53
C TYR A 12 -2.07 5.69 -0.28
N GLY A 13 -2.75 6.64 -0.92
CA GLY A 13 -2.14 7.74 -1.67
C GLY A 13 -1.92 8.96 -0.77
N ILE A 14 -0.72 9.54 -0.82
CA ILE A 14 -0.44 10.81 -0.15
C ILE A 14 -0.69 11.95 -1.13
N VAL A 15 -1.48 12.93 -0.71
CA VAL A 15 -1.75 14.16 -1.48
C VAL A 15 -0.56 15.11 -1.29
N PRO A 16 0.32 15.30 -2.28
CA PRO A 16 1.47 16.17 -2.14
C PRO A 16 1.05 17.64 -2.23
N ASP A 17 1.80 18.51 -1.57
CA ASP A 17 1.72 19.97 -1.71
C ASP A 17 2.51 20.50 -2.92
N ALA A 18 3.19 19.61 -3.65
CA ALA A 18 4.05 19.94 -4.79
C ALA A 18 3.60 19.23 -6.07
N ARG A 19 3.82 19.90 -7.22
CA ARG A 19 3.54 19.40 -8.57
C ARG A 19 2.08 18.92 -8.76
N PRO A 20 1.11 19.83 -8.61
CA PRO A 20 -0.31 19.48 -8.64
C PRO A 20 -0.74 18.84 -9.98
N ASP A 21 -0.17 19.27 -11.11
CA ASP A 21 -0.49 18.70 -12.42
C ASP A 21 -0.05 17.24 -12.54
N ASP A 22 1.16 16.91 -12.10
CA ASP A 22 1.68 15.54 -12.06
C ASP A 22 0.81 14.68 -11.13
N TYR A 23 0.48 15.20 -9.95
CA TYR A 23 -0.40 14.52 -9.01
C TYR A 23 -1.77 14.23 -9.61
N HIS A 24 -2.43 15.22 -10.23
CA HIS A 24 -3.75 15.05 -10.82
C HIS A 24 -3.73 14.08 -12.02
N LEU A 25 -2.67 14.09 -12.82
CA LEU A 25 -2.45 13.13 -13.89
C LEU A 25 -2.38 11.70 -13.34
N ILE A 26 -1.49 11.44 -12.39
CA ILE A 26 -1.29 10.11 -11.81
C ILE A 26 -2.52 9.65 -11.03
N ARG A 27 -3.15 10.54 -10.27
CA ARG A 27 -4.40 10.26 -9.55
C ARG A 27 -5.49 9.75 -10.49
N ARG A 28 -5.66 10.40 -11.65
CA ARG A 28 -6.64 9.96 -12.66
C ARG A 28 -6.34 8.56 -13.17
N GLU A 29 -5.06 8.25 -13.42
CA GLU A 29 -4.63 6.92 -13.87
C GLU A 29 -4.86 5.86 -12.78
N VAL A 30 -4.52 6.15 -11.53
CA VAL A 30 -4.76 5.26 -10.37
C VAL A 30 -6.26 4.98 -10.23
N LEU A 31 -7.11 6.01 -10.25
CA LEU A 31 -8.56 5.83 -10.14
C LEU A 31 -9.13 4.99 -11.30
N ALA A 32 -8.63 5.19 -12.53
CA ALA A 32 -9.03 4.36 -13.67
C ALA A 32 -8.59 2.89 -13.50
N LEU A 33 -7.39 2.64 -12.97
CA LEU A 33 -6.91 1.29 -12.67
C LEU A 33 -7.72 0.61 -11.56
N VAL A 34 -7.99 1.32 -10.46
CA VAL A 34 -8.82 0.84 -9.35
C VAL A 34 -10.22 0.47 -9.86
N GLY A 35 -10.84 1.35 -10.66
CA GLY A 35 -12.14 1.10 -11.26
C GLY A 35 -12.14 -0.14 -12.17
N ARG A 36 -11.14 -0.26 -13.05
CA ARG A 36 -10.99 -1.41 -13.95
C ARG A 36 -10.79 -2.72 -13.20
N ILE A 37 -9.94 -2.73 -12.17
CA ILE A 37 -9.67 -3.93 -11.37
C ILE A 37 -10.92 -4.32 -10.59
N ASN A 38 -11.56 -3.37 -9.91
CA ASN A 38 -12.76 -3.67 -9.11
C ASN A 38 -13.99 -4.04 -9.95
N ALA A 39 -14.07 -3.60 -11.21
CA ALA A 39 -15.10 -4.08 -12.13
C ALA A 39 -14.94 -5.57 -12.47
N SER A 40 -13.70 -6.08 -12.53
CA SER A 40 -13.41 -7.50 -12.75
C SER A 40 -13.42 -8.30 -11.44
N PHE A 41 -12.98 -7.70 -10.34
CA PHE A 41 -12.80 -8.31 -9.03
C PHE A 41 -13.35 -7.39 -7.94
N PRO A 42 -14.67 -7.43 -7.66
CA PRO A 42 -15.31 -6.50 -6.73
C PRO A 42 -14.65 -6.51 -5.35
N GLY A 43 -14.20 -5.32 -4.90
CA GLY A 43 -13.57 -5.11 -3.59
C GLY A 43 -12.12 -5.62 -3.50
N ALA A 44 -11.48 -5.97 -4.61
CA ALA A 44 -10.09 -6.41 -4.60
C ALA A 44 -9.10 -5.28 -4.30
N VAL A 45 -9.44 -4.02 -4.61
CA VAL A 45 -8.60 -2.85 -4.33
C VAL A 45 -9.38 -1.83 -3.53
N VAL A 46 -8.82 -1.40 -2.40
CA VAL A 46 -9.28 -0.25 -1.62
C VAL A 46 -8.27 0.86 -1.81
N PHE A 47 -8.72 2.02 -2.29
CA PHE A 47 -7.87 3.18 -2.48
C PHE A 47 -8.37 4.33 -1.61
N GLU A 48 -7.47 4.89 -0.81
CA GLU A 48 -7.73 6.03 0.07
C GLU A 48 -6.66 7.10 -0.13
N GLU A 49 -7.06 8.36 -0.05
CA GLU A 49 -6.16 9.50 -0.14
C GLU A 49 -6.06 10.18 1.23
N HIS A 50 -4.84 10.48 1.65
CA HIS A 50 -4.52 11.11 2.93
C HIS A 50 -3.57 12.28 2.68
N SER A 51 -3.69 13.36 3.45
CA SER A 51 -2.70 14.46 3.40
C SER A 51 -1.36 14.03 3.97
N GLU A 52 -1.39 13.13 4.95
CA GLU A 52 -0.22 12.52 5.57
C GLU A 52 -0.61 11.21 6.27
N LEU A 53 0.37 10.37 6.54
CA LEU A 53 0.24 9.25 7.48
C LEU A 53 1.39 9.36 8.47
N SER A 54 1.08 9.48 9.76
CA SER A 54 2.08 9.43 10.83
C SER A 54 2.80 8.08 10.87
N PHE A 55 3.96 8.04 11.51
CA PHE A 55 4.70 6.80 11.69
C PHE A 55 3.88 5.75 12.47
N GLU A 56 3.18 6.18 13.51
CA GLU A 56 2.31 5.34 14.34
C GLU A 56 1.16 4.74 13.53
N GLN A 57 0.51 5.54 12.66
CA GLN A 57 -0.53 5.04 11.76
C GLN A 57 0.02 3.99 10.80
N ARG A 58 1.22 4.23 10.22
CA ARG A 58 1.87 3.25 9.36
C ARG A 58 2.23 1.97 10.10
N LEU A 59 2.75 2.04 11.32
CA LEU A 59 3.04 0.86 12.14
C LEU A 59 1.79 -0.01 12.38
N VAL A 60 0.63 0.62 12.66
CA VAL A 60 -0.64 -0.10 12.82
C VAL A 60 -1.02 -0.81 11.52
N LEU A 61 -0.91 -0.14 10.37
CA LEU A 61 -1.15 -0.73 9.05
C LEU A 61 -0.21 -1.91 8.78
N TRP A 62 1.09 -1.74 9.01
CA TRP A 62 2.10 -2.78 8.85
C TRP A 62 1.82 -4.00 9.73
N ARG A 63 1.35 -3.81 10.97
CA ARG A 63 1.03 -4.91 11.90
C ARG A 63 -0.08 -5.82 11.36
N VAL A 64 -1.04 -5.26 10.63
CA VAL A 64 -2.19 -6.02 10.07
C VAL A 64 -2.00 -6.41 8.60
N THR A 65 -0.90 -6.01 7.97
CA THR A 65 -0.59 -6.29 6.55
C THR A 65 0.18 -7.60 6.42
N ASP A 66 -0.32 -8.55 5.61
CA ASP A 66 0.36 -9.83 5.36
C ASP A 66 1.53 -9.69 4.36
N VAL A 67 1.39 -8.79 3.38
CA VAL A 67 2.37 -8.55 2.33
C VAL A 67 2.50 -7.05 2.07
N LEU A 68 3.69 -6.50 2.25
CA LEU A 68 4.04 -5.15 1.79
C LEU A 68 4.53 -5.22 0.34
N LEU A 69 3.96 -4.37 -0.54
CA LEU A 69 4.38 -4.22 -1.93
C LEU A 69 5.02 -2.84 -2.13
N CYS A 70 6.34 -2.82 -2.37
CA CYS A 70 7.10 -1.63 -2.72
C CYS A 70 7.64 -1.80 -4.15
N SER A 71 6.98 -1.20 -5.13
CA SER A 71 7.30 -1.35 -6.56
C SER A 71 7.65 -0.02 -7.23
N SER A 72 8.43 0.81 -6.54
CA SER A 72 8.90 2.10 -7.07
C SER A 72 9.71 1.89 -8.35
N VAL A 73 9.53 2.74 -9.38
CA VAL A 73 10.32 2.63 -10.63
C VAL A 73 11.78 3.03 -10.40
N ARG A 74 12.00 4.09 -9.60
CA ARG A 74 13.32 4.55 -9.13
C ARG A 74 13.14 5.22 -7.77
N GLU A 75 13.95 4.82 -6.81
CA GLU A 75 13.97 5.39 -5.46
C GLU A 75 15.39 5.25 -4.90
N GLY A 76 15.87 6.26 -4.17
CA GLY A 76 17.22 6.20 -3.58
C GLY A 76 17.25 5.29 -2.35
N LEU A 77 16.38 5.57 -1.38
CA LEU A 77 16.17 4.76 -0.19
C LEU A 77 14.68 4.80 0.16
N ASN A 78 14.08 3.62 0.29
CA ASN A 78 12.73 3.47 0.81
C ASN A 78 12.79 2.99 2.27
N LEU A 79 12.24 3.75 3.20
CA LEU A 79 12.21 3.37 4.61
C LEU A 79 11.05 2.44 4.96
N LEU A 80 9.99 2.39 4.14
CA LEU A 80 8.76 1.65 4.44
C LEU A 80 8.99 0.13 4.61
N PRO A 81 9.84 -0.55 3.80
CA PRO A 81 10.20 -1.94 4.07
C PRO A 81 10.82 -2.17 5.45
N PHE A 82 11.65 -1.23 5.92
CA PHE A 82 12.27 -1.33 7.24
C PHE A 82 11.24 -1.10 8.36
N GLU A 83 10.34 -0.12 8.18
CA GLU A 83 9.23 0.09 9.11
C GLU A 83 8.34 -1.16 9.22
N TYR A 84 8.07 -1.83 8.09
CA TYR A 84 7.30 -3.06 8.07
C TYR A 84 8.01 -4.21 8.77
N LEU A 85 9.32 -4.39 8.55
CA LEU A 85 10.10 -5.39 9.28
C LEU A 85 10.02 -5.17 10.79
N LEU A 86 10.21 -3.92 11.24
CA LEU A 86 10.09 -3.55 12.66
C LEU A 86 8.68 -3.81 13.20
N ALA A 87 7.65 -3.42 12.45
CA ALA A 87 6.27 -3.62 12.85
C ALA A 87 5.87 -5.10 12.90
N ARG A 88 6.51 -5.97 12.11
CA ARG A 88 6.24 -7.42 12.09
C ARG A 88 7.13 -8.20 13.06
N GLU A 89 8.18 -7.59 13.61
CA GLU A 89 9.03 -8.22 14.61
C GLU A 89 8.18 -8.70 15.80
N HIS A 90 8.39 -9.95 16.21
CA HIS A 90 7.63 -10.61 17.28
C HIS A 90 6.09 -10.56 17.10
N PHE A 91 5.56 -10.46 15.88
CA PHE A 91 4.11 -10.51 15.67
C PHE A 91 3.56 -11.94 15.84
N PRO A 92 2.58 -12.17 16.74
CA PRO A 92 2.00 -13.50 16.95
C PRO A 92 1.25 -14.05 15.73
N GLY A 93 0.81 -13.18 14.81
CA GLY A 93 0.04 -13.56 13.62
C GLY A 93 0.85 -14.25 12.52
N GLY A 94 2.15 -14.46 12.72
CA GLY A 94 3.03 -15.16 11.79
C GLY A 94 3.88 -14.23 10.90
N PRO A 95 4.81 -14.79 10.11
CA PRO A 95 5.71 -14.01 9.29
C PRO A 95 4.94 -13.25 8.19
N GLY A 96 5.33 -12.00 7.97
CA GLY A 96 4.87 -11.22 6.81
C GLY A 96 5.84 -11.38 5.63
N ALA A 97 5.42 -10.98 4.43
CA ALA A 97 6.31 -10.91 3.26
C ALA A 97 6.48 -9.48 2.76
N ILE A 98 7.58 -9.23 2.04
CA ILE A 98 7.84 -7.97 1.35
C ILE A 98 8.18 -8.29 -0.10
N VAL A 99 7.58 -7.54 -1.02
CA VAL A 99 7.95 -7.51 -2.44
C VAL A 99 8.59 -6.14 -2.69
N VAL A 100 9.86 -6.12 -3.09
CA VAL A 100 10.63 -4.90 -3.38
C VAL A 100 11.13 -4.91 -4.82
N SER A 101 11.22 -3.73 -5.45
CA SER A 101 11.82 -3.49 -6.77
C SER A 101 13.33 -3.56 -6.77
#